data_AF-H9FIT8-F1
#
_entry.id   AF-H9FIT8-F1
#
_cell.length_a   1.000
_cell.length_b   1.000
_cell.length_c   1.000
_cell.angle_alpha   90.00
_cell.angle_beta   90.00
_cell.angle_gamma   90.00
#
_symmetry.space_group_name_H-M   'P 1'
#
loop_
_entity.id
_entity.type
_entity.pdbx_description
1 polymer ?
#
loop_
_entity_poly.entity_id
_entity_poly.type
_entity_poly.pdbx_seq_one_letter_code
_entity_poly.pdbx_strand_id
1 'polypeptide(L)'
;ALLTGLTPGTHYQLDVQLYHCTLLGPASPPAHVLLPPSGPPAPRHLHAQALSDSEIQLTWQHPEALPGPISKYVVEVQVAGGAGEPLWIDVDRPEETSTIIRGLNASTRYLFRVRAGIQGLGDWSNTVEESTLGNGLQAEGPVQESRAAEEGLDQQLILAVVGSVSATCLTILAALLTLVCIRRSCLHRRRTFTYQSGSGEETILQFSSGTLTLTRRPKPQPEPLSYPVLEWEDITFEDLIGEGNFGQVIRAMIKKDGLKMNAAIKMLKEYASENDHRDFAGELEVLCKLGHHPNIINLLGACKNRGYLYIAIEYAPYGNL
;
A
#
# COMPACT_ATOMS: atom_id res chain seq x y z
N ALA A 1 -11.20 -35.27 -13.44
CA ALA A 1 -11.43 -33.86 -13.06
C ALA A 1 -10.47 -33.51 -11.94
N LEU A 2 -9.89 -32.31 -11.96
CA LEU A 2 -9.08 -31.78 -10.87
C LEU A 2 -9.98 -30.91 -9.98
N LEU A 3 -10.09 -31.23 -8.69
CA LEU A 3 -10.84 -30.43 -7.73
C LEU A 3 -9.91 -29.37 -7.14
N THR A 4 -10.26 -28.09 -7.30
CA THR A 4 -9.51 -26.94 -6.78
C THR A 4 -10.37 -26.17 -5.78
N GLY A 5 -9.73 -25.34 -4.94
CA GLY A 5 -10.44 -24.53 -3.93
C GLY A 5 -10.90 -25.29 -2.68
N LEU A 6 -10.30 -26.45 -2.40
CA LEU A 6 -10.61 -27.22 -1.19
C LEU A 6 -9.86 -26.65 0.03
N THR A 7 -10.50 -26.73 1.20
CA THR A 7 -9.97 -26.28 2.48
C THR A 7 -8.93 -27.29 3.01
N PRO A 8 -7.67 -26.87 3.25
CA PRO A 8 -6.64 -27.72 3.85
C PRO A 8 -7.06 -28.25 5.22
N GLY A 9 -6.57 -29.44 5.60
CA GLY A 9 -6.90 -30.07 6.90
C GLY A 9 -8.36 -30.53 7.05
N THR A 10 -9.17 -30.45 5.99
CA THR A 10 -10.59 -30.80 6.02
C THR A 10 -10.82 -32.20 5.44
N HIS A 11 -11.72 -32.94 6.09
CA HIS A 11 -12.16 -34.25 5.63
C HIS A 11 -13.30 -34.10 4.60
N TYR A 12 -13.04 -34.51 3.36
CA TYR A 12 -14.00 -34.48 2.28
C TYR A 12 -14.57 -35.86 2.00
N GLN A 13 -15.86 -35.89 1.66
CA GLN A 13 -16.55 -37.05 1.13
C GLN A 13 -16.89 -36.77 -0.33
N LEU A 14 -16.48 -37.67 -1.22
CA LEU A 14 -16.64 -37.55 -2.67
C LEU A 14 -17.40 -38.76 -3.20
N ASP A 15 -18.51 -38.53 -3.89
CA ASP A 15 -19.19 -39.52 -4.71
C ASP A 15 -19.27 -39.05 -6.17
N VAL A 16 -19.45 -40.01 -7.08
CA VAL A 16 -19.51 -39.74 -8.51
C VAL A 16 -20.80 -40.36 -9.06
N GLN A 17 -21.51 -39.59 -9.88
CA GLN A 17 -22.73 -40.02 -10.56
C GLN A 17 -22.54 -39.93 -12.07
N LEU A 18 -23.12 -40.88 -12.80
CA LEU A 18 -23.12 -40.88 -14.26
C LEU A 18 -24.28 -40.00 -14.75
N TYR A 19 -24.02 -39.05 -15.64
CA TYR A 19 -25.05 -38.20 -16.24
C TYR A 19 -25.16 -38.48 -17.74
N HIS A 20 -26.34 -38.89 -18.21
CA HIS A 20 -26.62 -39.12 -19.63
C HIS A 20 -27.88 -38.37 -20.07
N CYS A 21 -27.69 -37.33 -20.87
CA CYS A 21 -28.72 -36.41 -21.39
C CYS A 21 -29.52 -35.70 -20.30
N THR A 22 -30.49 -36.40 -19.69
CA THR A 22 -31.38 -35.94 -18.62
C THR A 22 -31.50 -36.96 -17.48
N LEU A 23 -30.81 -38.10 -17.58
CA LEU A 23 -30.85 -39.19 -16.61
C LEU A 23 -29.57 -39.16 -15.77
N LEU A 24 -29.77 -39.09 -14.46
CA LEU A 24 -28.73 -39.21 -13.45
C LEU A 24 -28.71 -40.66 -12.95
N GLY A 25 -27.59 -41.35 -13.13
CA GLY A 25 -27.36 -42.70 -12.64
C GLY A 25 -27.14 -42.74 -11.12
N PRO A 26 -27.08 -43.94 -10.53
CA PRO A 26 -26.82 -44.09 -9.10
C PRO A 26 -25.44 -43.54 -8.71
N ALA A 27 -25.34 -43.03 -7.48
CA ALA A 27 -24.06 -42.58 -6.90
C ALA A 27 -23.12 -43.75 -6.64
N SER A 28 -21.82 -43.52 -6.83
CA SER A 28 -20.79 -44.43 -6.36
C SER A 28 -20.77 -44.48 -4.82
N PRO A 29 -20.17 -45.52 -4.21
CA PRO A 29 -19.81 -45.46 -2.79
C PRO A 29 -18.95 -44.22 -2.49
N PRO A 30 -19.14 -43.57 -1.32
CA PRO A 30 -18.39 -42.37 -0.98
C PRO A 30 -16.92 -42.69 -0.71
N ALA A 31 -16.03 -41.93 -1.35
CA ALA A 31 -14.62 -41.91 -1.03
C ALA A 31 -14.35 -40.82 0.01
N HIS A 32 -13.56 -41.16 1.03
CA HIS A 32 -13.16 -40.24 2.08
C HIS A 32 -11.71 -39.81 1.86
N VAL A 33 -11.46 -38.49 1.86
CA VAL A 33 -10.11 -37.93 1.70
C VAL A 33 -9.87 -36.85 2.74
N LEU A 34 -8.80 -36.98 3.52
CA LEU A 34 -8.30 -35.94 4.40
C LEU A 34 -7.21 -35.17 3.65
N LEU A 35 -7.44 -33.88 3.41
CA LEU A 35 -6.40 -33.03 2.82
C LEU A 35 -5.36 -32.68 3.89
N PRO A 36 -4.06 -32.65 3.54
CA PRO A 36 -3.03 -32.19 4.46
C PRO A 36 -3.30 -30.74 4.89
N PRO A 37 -2.96 -30.36 6.14
CA PRO A 37 -3.06 -28.97 6.60
C PRO A 37 -2.12 -28.06 5.78
N SER A 38 -2.50 -26.80 5.60
CA SER A 38 -1.77 -25.83 4.76
C SER A 38 -0.45 -25.32 5.33
N GLY A 39 -0.12 -25.67 6.57
CA GLY A 39 1.05 -25.16 7.26
C GLY A 39 1.46 -26.04 8.45
N PRO A 40 2.57 -25.72 9.11
CA PRO A 40 3.00 -26.44 10.31
C PRO A 40 2.01 -26.25 11.47
N PRO A 41 2.01 -27.17 12.45
CA PRO A 41 1.34 -26.95 13.72
C PRO A 41 1.88 -25.71 14.46
N ALA A 42 1.12 -25.23 15.44
CA ALA A 42 1.50 -24.07 16.23
C ALA A 42 2.80 -24.29 17.04
N PRO A 43 3.64 -23.25 17.20
CA PRO A 43 4.76 -23.27 18.15
C PRO A 43 4.28 -23.47 19.59
N ARG A 44 5.10 -24.11 20.43
CA ARG A 44 4.74 -24.50 21.80
C ARG A 44 5.40 -23.61 22.83
N HIS A 45 4.85 -23.58 24.05
CA HIS A 45 5.44 -22.90 25.21
C HIS A 45 5.86 -21.44 24.95
N LEU A 46 4.99 -20.66 24.30
CA LEU A 46 5.23 -19.22 24.18
C LEU A 46 5.26 -18.60 25.59
N HIS A 47 6.29 -17.81 25.87
CA HIS A 47 6.47 -17.05 27.09
C HIS A 47 6.99 -15.64 26.75
N ALA A 48 6.55 -14.66 27.52
CA ALA A 48 6.93 -13.26 27.36
C ALA A 48 7.56 -12.77 28.67
N GLN A 49 8.62 -11.97 28.55
CA GLN A 49 9.34 -11.38 29.68
C GLN A 49 9.68 -9.92 29.37
N ALA A 50 9.28 -9.00 30.24
CA ALA A 50 9.63 -7.60 30.10
C ALA A 50 11.13 -7.38 30.39
N LEU A 51 11.83 -6.73 29.45
CA LEU A 51 13.24 -6.35 29.60
C LEU A 51 13.40 -4.89 30.02
N SER A 52 12.57 -4.00 29.47
CA SER A 52 12.61 -2.57 29.75
C SER A 52 11.21 -1.95 29.69
N ASP A 53 11.15 -0.61 29.73
CA ASP A 53 9.94 0.17 29.50
C ASP A 53 9.48 0.16 28.03
N SER A 54 10.29 -0.36 27.12
CA SER A 54 10.02 -0.35 25.67
C SER A 54 10.37 -1.65 24.96
N GLU A 55 10.81 -2.67 25.71
CA GLU A 55 11.27 -3.95 25.16
C GLU A 55 10.71 -5.16 25.94
N ILE A 56 10.20 -6.15 25.21
CA ILE A 56 9.73 -7.44 25.73
C ILE A 56 10.41 -8.56 24.95
N GLN A 57 11.00 -9.52 25.65
CA GLN A 57 11.55 -10.74 25.08
C GLN A 57 10.48 -11.82 25.01
N LEU A 58 10.33 -12.43 23.83
CA LEU A 58 9.50 -13.61 23.61
C LEU A 58 10.38 -14.84 23.44
N THR A 59 9.99 -15.94 24.06
CA THR A 59 10.63 -17.26 23.90
C THR A 59 9.57 -18.32 23.63
N TRP A 60 9.84 -19.27 22.74
CA TRP A 60 8.94 -20.37 22.41
C TRP A 60 9.73 -21.65 22.12
N GLN A 61 9.04 -22.70 21.71
CA GLN A 61 9.61 -23.96 21.25
C GLN A 61 9.04 -24.34 19.89
N HIS A 62 9.80 -25.14 19.14
CA HIS A 62 9.36 -25.64 17.84
C HIS A 62 8.06 -26.45 17.93
N PRO A 63 7.24 -26.44 16.85
CA PRO A 63 6.13 -27.37 16.69
C PRO A 63 6.58 -28.83 16.82
N GLU A 64 5.75 -29.68 17.42
CA GLU A 64 6.10 -31.07 17.74
C GLU A 64 6.29 -31.96 16.50
N ALA A 65 5.43 -31.78 15.51
CA ALA A 65 5.48 -32.51 14.25
C ALA A 65 5.64 -31.52 13.11
N LEU A 66 6.81 -31.51 12.48
CA LEU A 66 7.11 -30.62 11.37
C LEU A 66 6.99 -31.38 10.04
N PRO A 67 6.13 -30.94 9.10
CA PRO A 67 6.06 -31.52 7.77
C PRO A 67 7.28 -31.17 6.89
N GLY A 68 8.17 -30.30 7.38
CA GLY A 68 9.38 -29.85 6.69
C GLY A 68 10.15 -28.81 7.52
N PRO A 69 11.29 -28.28 7.03
CA PRO A 69 12.06 -27.26 7.73
C PRO A 69 11.28 -25.95 7.83
N ILE A 70 11.30 -25.31 8.99
CA ILE A 70 10.67 -24.00 9.21
C ILE A 70 11.40 -22.95 8.38
N SER A 71 10.66 -22.12 7.65
CA SER A 71 11.21 -21.02 6.86
C SER A 71 11.28 -19.72 7.65
N LYS A 72 10.25 -19.42 8.46
CA LYS A 72 10.21 -18.24 9.33
C LYS A 72 9.20 -18.40 10.48
N TYR A 73 9.28 -17.52 11.47
CA TYR A 73 8.19 -17.30 12.41
C TYR A 73 7.54 -15.94 12.18
N VAL A 74 6.26 -15.83 12.52
CA VAL A 74 5.53 -14.57 12.51
C VAL A 74 4.93 -14.35 13.89
N VAL A 75 5.28 -13.23 14.51
CA VAL A 75 4.74 -12.80 15.80
C VAL A 75 3.67 -11.73 15.56
N GLU A 76 2.54 -11.88 16.21
CA GLU A 76 1.54 -10.82 16.32
C GLU A 76 1.68 -10.14 17.69
N VAL A 77 1.62 -8.81 17.69
CA VAL A 77 1.64 -7.96 18.87
C VAL A 77 0.39 -7.07 18.87
N GLN A 78 -0.39 -7.12 19.94
CA GLN A 78 -1.59 -6.30 20.09
C GLN A 78 -1.63 -5.62 21.46
N VAL A 79 -2.08 -4.37 21.54
CA VAL A 79 -2.30 -3.69 22.83
C VAL A 79 -3.54 -4.27 23.51
N ALA A 80 -3.42 -4.74 24.74
CA ALA A 80 -4.53 -5.33 25.49
C ALA A 80 -5.61 -4.26 25.76
N GLY A 81 -6.82 -4.49 25.26
CA GLY A 81 -7.95 -3.58 25.41
C GLY A 81 -7.98 -2.38 24.46
N GLY A 82 -7.02 -2.27 23.53
CA GLY A 82 -7.01 -1.26 22.48
C GLY A 82 -7.76 -1.74 21.22
N ALA A 83 -8.53 -0.85 20.59
CA ALA A 83 -9.18 -1.12 19.30
C ALA A 83 -8.23 -0.97 18.08
N GLY A 84 -6.93 -1.15 18.29
CA GLY A 84 -5.89 -0.95 17.26
C GLY A 84 -5.64 -2.21 16.42
N GLU A 85 -5.19 -2.00 15.19
CA GLU A 85 -4.72 -3.08 14.30
C GLU A 85 -3.51 -3.81 14.91
N PRO A 86 -3.44 -5.15 14.80
CA PRO A 86 -2.31 -5.92 15.30
C PRO A 86 -1.04 -5.64 14.47
N LEU A 87 0.10 -5.58 15.16
CA LEU A 87 1.41 -5.47 14.53
C LEU A 87 1.97 -6.86 14.24
N TRP A 88 2.41 -7.08 13.00
CA TRP A 88 3.01 -8.35 12.56
C TRP A 88 4.52 -8.18 12.41
N ILE A 89 5.28 -9.08 13.03
CA ILE A 89 6.74 -9.08 13.01
C ILE A 89 7.22 -10.42 12.44
N ASP A 90 7.87 -10.36 11.29
CA ASP A 90 8.54 -11.51 10.69
C ASP A 90 9.89 -11.75 11.40
N VAL A 91 10.12 -12.99 11.81
CA VAL A 91 11.37 -13.48 12.39
C VAL A 91 12.00 -14.42 11.38
N ASP A 92 12.87 -13.86 10.54
CA ASP A 92 13.53 -14.54 9.41
C ASP A 92 14.72 -15.43 9.83
N ARG A 93 14.69 -15.91 11.08
CA ARG A 93 15.69 -16.81 11.67
C ARG A 93 14.99 -18.04 12.27
N PRO A 94 14.69 -19.07 11.46
CA PRO A 94 13.89 -20.21 11.89
C PRO A 94 14.56 -21.07 12.98
N GLU A 95 15.88 -20.98 13.13
CA GLU A 95 16.66 -21.59 14.21
C GLU A 95 16.51 -20.86 15.56
N GLU A 96 16.15 -19.57 15.54
CA GLU A 96 15.94 -18.80 16.76
C GLU A 96 14.50 -19.01 17.27
N THR A 97 14.39 -19.53 18.49
CA THR A 97 13.11 -19.68 19.19
C THR A 97 12.87 -18.56 20.19
N SER A 98 13.53 -17.42 19.98
CA SER A 98 13.41 -16.24 20.81
C SER A 98 13.55 -14.97 19.97
N THR A 99 12.79 -13.93 20.29
CA THR A 99 12.97 -12.60 19.69
C THR A 99 12.71 -11.50 20.72
N ILE A 100 13.25 -10.32 20.49
CA ILE A 100 13.02 -9.14 21.33
C ILE A 100 12.16 -8.16 20.53
N ILE A 101 10.98 -7.88 21.06
CA ILE A 101 10.06 -6.87 20.52
C ILE A 101 10.46 -5.52 21.11
N ARG A 102 10.79 -4.56 20.26
CA ARG A 102 11.24 -3.21 20.64
C ARG A 102 10.24 -2.14 20.23
N GLY A 103 10.36 -0.96 20.82
CA GLY A 103 9.53 0.20 20.48
C GLY A 103 8.12 0.10 21.05
N LEU A 104 7.96 -0.60 22.17
CA LEU A 104 6.70 -0.68 22.90
C LEU A 104 6.52 0.55 23.79
N ASN A 105 5.27 0.88 24.13
CA ASN A 105 4.95 1.97 25.05
C ASN A 105 5.16 1.49 26.50
N ALA A 106 5.70 2.35 27.36
CA ALA A 106 5.90 2.07 28.78
C ALA A 106 4.58 1.83 29.53
N SER A 107 4.63 1.00 30.58
CA SER A 107 3.48 0.65 31.43
C SER A 107 2.23 0.19 30.64
N THR A 108 2.44 -0.43 29.48
CA THR A 108 1.37 -0.84 28.57
C THR A 108 1.32 -2.37 28.48
N ARG A 109 0.11 -2.92 28.53
CA ARG A 109 -0.17 -4.36 28.42
C ARG A 109 -0.29 -4.77 26.96
N TYR A 110 0.41 -5.84 26.58
CA TYR A 110 0.46 -6.38 25.24
C TYR A 110 0.09 -7.86 25.22
N LEU A 111 -0.59 -8.29 24.15
CA LEU A 111 -0.93 -9.66 23.82
C LEU A 111 -0.04 -10.13 22.66
N PHE A 112 0.49 -11.34 22.79
CA PHE A 112 1.42 -11.94 21.85
C PHE A 112 0.94 -13.31 21.42
N ARG A 113 1.01 -13.61 20.11
CA ARG A 113 0.89 -14.97 19.57
C ARG A 113 1.91 -15.19 18.45
N VAL A 114 2.40 -16.41 18.30
CA VAL A 114 3.41 -16.76 17.30
C VAL A 114 2.90 -17.90 16.40
N ARG A 115 3.25 -17.88 15.12
CA ARG A 115 3.03 -18.99 14.19
C ARG A 115 4.29 -19.29 13.37
N ALA A 116 4.44 -20.53 12.96
CA ALA A 116 5.53 -20.96 12.08
C ALA A 116 5.09 -20.95 10.60
N GLY A 117 6.04 -20.76 9.70
CA GLY A 117 5.86 -20.92 8.26
C GLY A 117 6.79 -22.01 7.71
N ILE A 118 6.31 -22.78 6.72
CA ILE A 118 7.15 -23.69 5.91
C ILE A 118 6.93 -23.32 4.43
N GLN A 119 5.90 -23.89 3.81
CA GLN A 119 5.41 -23.58 2.45
C GLN A 119 4.16 -22.67 2.48
N GLY A 120 3.53 -22.58 3.65
CA GLY A 120 2.43 -21.71 4.00
C GLY A 120 2.50 -21.36 5.49
N LEU A 121 1.68 -20.41 5.92
CA LEU A 121 1.58 -20.01 7.33
C LEU A 121 0.79 -21.06 8.11
N GLY A 122 1.35 -21.50 9.23
CA GLY A 122 0.76 -22.47 10.14
C GLY A 122 -0.19 -21.85 11.16
N ASP A 123 -0.57 -22.70 12.13
CA ASP A 123 -1.49 -22.32 13.19
C ASP A 123 -0.85 -21.38 14.23
N TRP A 124 -1.69 -20.61 14.91
CA TRP A 124 -1.28 -19.71 16.00
C TRP A 124 -1.06 -20.47 17.30
N SER A 125 -0.03 -20.06 18.05
CA SER A 125 0.18 -20.47 19.44
C SER A 125 -0.93 -19.96 20.36
N ASN A 126 -0.89 -20.39 21.63
CA ASN A 126 -1.62 -19.72 22.69
C ASN A 126 -1.20 -18.24 22.77
N THR A 127 -2.13 -17.39 23.21
CA THR A 127 -1.86 -15.98 23.47
C THR A 127 -1.21 -15.83 24.85
N VAL A 128 -0.19 -14.98 24.94
CA VAL A 128 0.48 -14.60 26.19
C VAL A 128 0.32 -13.09 26.39
N GLU A 129 0.03 -12.67 27.62
CA GLU A 129 -0.05 -11.26 28.00
C GLU A 129 1.20 -10.86 28.79
N GLU A 130 1.79 -9.71 28.46
CA GLU A 130 2.81 -9.08 29.29
C GLU A 130 2.77 -7.55 29.28
N SER A 131 3.29 -6.94 30.33
CA SER A 131 3.38 -5.48 30.50
C SER A 131 4.82 -4.99 30.36
N THR A 132 5.03 -3.90 29.63
CA THR A 132 6.31 -3.18 29.67
C THR A 132 6.55 -2.56 31.05
N LEU A 133 7.81 -2.39 31.44
CA LEU A 133 8.16 -1.77 32.72
C LEU A 133 7.71 -0.30 32.77
N GLY A 134 7.60 0.23 34.00
CA GLY A 134 7.37 1.65 34.22
C GLY A 134 8.64 2.46 34.03
N ASN A 135 8.51 3.63 33.40
CA ASN A 135 9.54 4.66 33.48
C ASN A 135 9.51 5.18 34.93
N GLY A 136 10.58 5.02 35.70
CA GLY A 136 10.63 5.04 37.18
C GLY A 136 10.22 6.34 37.91
N LEU A 137 9.10 6.96 37.57
CA LEU A 137 8.46 8.03 38.31
C LEU A 137 7.35 7.44 39.17
N GLN A 138 7.73 6.91 40.33
CA GLN A 138 6.75 6.67 41.39
C GLN A 138 6.29 8.03 41.94
N ALA A 139 4.99 8.30 41.83
CA ALA A 139 4.36 9.34 42.63
C ALA A 139 4.14 8.78 44.04
N GLU A 140 5.00 9.16 45.00
CA GLU A 140 4.66 9.11 46.41
C GLU A 140 3.44 10.03 46.63
N GLY A 141 2.33 9.46 47.09
CA GLY A 141 1.23 10.24 47.63
C GLY A 141 1.45 10.49 49.13
N PRO A 142 1.43 11.74 49.62
CA PRO A 142 1.43 11.98 51.05
C PRO A 142 0.00 11.92 51.61
N VAL A 143 -0.09 11.27 52.78
CA VAL A 143 -1.20 11.33 53.73
C VAL A 143 -1.13 12.68 54.48
N GLN A 144 -2.21 13.48 54.48
CA GLN A 144 -2.85 14.04 55.69
C GLN A 144 -4.05 14.95 55.33
N GLU A 145 -5.21 14.47 55.77
CA GLU A 145 -6.43 15.15 56.25
C GLU A 145 -6.40 16.69 56.47
N SER A 146 -7.35 17.41 55.85
CA SER A 146 -8.07 18.56 56.44
C SER A 146 -9.30 18.95 55.61
N ARG A 147 -10.47 18.95 56.24
CA ARG A 147 -11.79 19.28 55.70
C ARG A 147 -12.00 20.79 55.52
N ALA A 148 -12.84 21.08 54.52
CA ALA A 148 -13.81 22.17 54.44
C ALA A 148 -13.29 23.61 54.19
N ALA A 149 -13.13 23.95 52.90
CA ALA A 149 -13.43 25.27 52.34
C ALA A 149 -13.50 25.25 50.80
N GLU A 150 -14.30 24.39 50.17
CA GLU A 150 -14.44 24.38 48.69
C GLU A 150 -15.88 24.13 48.24
N GLU A 151 -16.70 25.17 48.19
CA GLU A 151 -17.89 25.20 47.32
C GLU A 151 -17.84 26.36 46.30
N GLY A 152 -16.66 26.95 46.09
CA GLY A 152 -16.43 28.01 45.11
C GLY A 152 -15.34 27.74 44.08
N LEU A 153 -14.47 26.74 44.30
CA LEU A 153 -13.31 26.50 43.44
C LEU A 153 -13.60 25.51 42.31
N ASP A 154 -14.50 24.53 42.52
CA ASP A 154 -14.71 23.42 41.60
C ASP A 154 -15.28 23.89 40.24
N GLN A 155 -16.24 24.81 40.25
CA GLN A 155 -16.84 25.32 39.02
C GLN A 155 -15.88 26.23 38.23
N GLN A 156 -15.00 26.95 38.94
CA GLN A 156 -13.95 27.78 38.34
C GLN A 156 -12.81 26.92 37.76
N LEU A 157 -12.48 25.80 38.42
CA LEU A 157 -11.48 24.85 37.96
C LEU A 157 -11.97 24.06 36.74
N ILE A 158 -13.22 23.60 36.75
CA ILE A 158 -13.84 22.91 35.60
C ILE A 158 -13.89 23.83 34.38
N LEU A 159 -14.30 25.10 34.55
CA LEU A 159 -14.29 26.09 33.46
C LEU A 159 -12.88 26.40 32.95
N ALA A 160 -11.88 26.43 33.83
CA ALA A 160 -10.48 26.62 33.45
C ALA A 160 -9.89 25.41 32.72
N VAL A 161 -10.22 24.18 33.14
CA VAL A 161 -9.76 22.95 32.48
C VAL A 161 -10.42 22.78 31.11
N VAL A 162 -11.74 22.96 31.02
CA VAL A 162 -12.46 22.90 29.73
C VAL A 162 -12.03 24.03 28.80
N GLY A 163 -11.79 25.23 29.32
CA GLY A 163 -11.25 26.36 28.58
C GLY A 163 -9.85 26.11 28.02
N SER A 164 -8.95 25.52 28.81
CA SER A 164 -7.58 25.22 28.36
C SER A 164 -7.52 24.05 27.37
N VAL A 165 -8.31 23.00 27.57
CA VAL A 165 -8.39 21.86 26.65
C VAL A 165 -9.02 22.28 25.32
N SER A 166 -10.08 23.10 25.34
CA SER A 166 -10.68 23.62 24.10
C SER A 166 -9.75 24.57 23.37
N ALA A 167 -9.06 25.47 24.06
CA ALA A 167 -8.08 26.37 23.46
C ALA A 167 -6.89 25.61 22.85
N THR A 168 -6.36 24.59 23.52
CA THR A 168 -5.28 23.74 22.99
C THR A 168 -5.75 22.87 21.83
N CYS A 169 -6.97 22.34 21.88
CA CYS A 169 -7.56 21.59 20.78
C CYS A 169 -7.73 22.49 19.53
N LEU A 170 -8.22 23.71 19.69
CA LEU A 170 -8.38 24.66 18.59
C LEU A 170 -7.04 25.11 17.99
N THR A 171 -6.00 25.31 18.80
CA THR A 171 -4.66 25.66 18.28
C THR A 171 -4.02 24.49 17.55
N ILE A 172 -4.17 23.26 18.04
CA ILE A 172 -3.68 22.06 17.33
C ILE A 172 -4.44 21.86 16.02
N LEU A 173 -5.77 22.01 16.01
CA LEU A 173 -6.58 21.92 14.79
C LEU A 173 -6.19 23.00 13.78
N ALA A 174 -5.98 24.25 14.22
CA ALA A 174 -5.50 25.31 13.36
C ALA A 174 -4.09 25.03 12.83
N ALA A 175 -3.18 24.48 13.65
CA ALA A 175 -1.84 24.07 13.24
C ALA A 175 -1.86 22.91 12.22
N LEU A 176 -2.75 21.94 12.40
CA LEU A 176 -2.95 20.85 11.44
C LEU A 176 -3.59 21.35 10.15
N LEU A 177 -4.60 22.22 10.21
CA LEU A 177 -5.23 22.82 9.05
C LEU A 177 -4.24 23.70 8.28
N THR A 178 -3.44 24.50 8.96
CA THR A 178 -2.37 25.28 8.33
C THR A 178 -1.28 24.38 7.77
N LEU A 179 -0.88 23.29 8.41
CA LEU A 179 0.08 22.32 7.87
C LEU A 179 -0.50 21.55 6.68
N VAL A 180 -1.80 21.25 6.67
CA VAL A 180 -2.52 20.66 5.54
C VAL A 180 -2.67 21.69 4.42
N CYS A 181 -2.95 22.95 4.72
CA CYS A 181 -3.00 24.04 3.74
C CYS A 181 -1.61 24.33 3.16
N ILE A 182 -0.54 24.29 3.98
CA ILE A 182 0.85 24.44 3.54
C ILE A 182 1.28 23.19 2.78
N ARG A 183 0.90 21.97 3.18
CA ARG A 183 1.17 20.75 2.41
C ARG A 183 0.39 20.75 1.11
N ARG A 184 -0.88 21.12 1.09
CA ARG A 184 -1.69 21.27 -0.13
C ARG A 184 -1.14 22.40 -1.00
N SER A 185 -0.67 23.49 -0.43
CA SER A 185 -0.08 24.61 -1.17
C SER A 185 1.34 24.33 -1.62
N CYS A 186 2.13 23.53 -0.90
CA CYS A 186 3.47 23.06 -1.30
C CYS A 186 3.36 21.90 -2.29
N LEU A 187 2.38 21.02 -2.17
CA LEU A 187 2.03 20.02 -3.17
C LEU A 187 1.54 20.73 -4.42
N HIS A 188 0.64 21.72 -4.30
CA HIS A 188 0.18 22.56 -5.40
C HIS A 188 1.30 23.40 -6.03
N ARG A 189 2.22 23.94 -5.22
CA ARG A 189 3.39 24.72 -5.67
C ARG A 189 4.54 23.84 -6.18
N ARG A 190 4.50 22.53 -5.93
CA ARG A 190 5.40 21.52 -6.52
C ARG A 190 4.82 20.87 -7.79
N ARG A 191 3.68 21.34 -8.33
CA ARG A 191 3.02 20.78 -9.52
C ARG A 191 3.72 21.10 -10.85
N THR A 192 5.03 20.94 -10.89
CA THR A 192 5.82 20.89 -12.13
C THR A 192 6.74 19.68 -12.00
N PHE A 193 6.31 18.57 -12.59
CA PHE A 193 7.12 17.35 -12.63
C PHE A 193 8.05 17.42 -13.83
N THR A 194 9.35 17.53 -13.57
CA THR A 194 10.37 17.59 -14.60
C THR A 194 10.68 16.18 -15.12
N TYR A 195 10.24 15.84 -16.33
CA TYR A 195 10.77 14.65 -17.01
C TYR A 195 12.18 14.95 -17.51
N GLN A 196 13.20 14.30 -16.93
CA GLN A 196 14.53 14.30 -17.51
C GLN A 196 14.64 13.11 -18.46
N SER A 197 14.49 13.39 -19.76
CA SER A 197 14.87 12.45 -20.81
C SER A 197 16.37 12.17 -20.67
N GLY A 198 16.74 10.90 -20.58
CA GLY A 198 18.13 10.48 -20.42
C GLY A 198 19.05 11.11 -21.46
N SER A 199 20.27 11.43 -21.02
CA SER A 199 21.42 11.88 -21.81
C SER A 199 21.55 11.14 -23.15
N GLY A 200 21.06 11.75 -24.23
CA GLY A 200 21.24 11.27 -25.59
C GLY A 200 21.41 12.47 -26.52
N GLU A 201 22.55 12.54 -27.18
CA GLU A 201 22.87 13.55 -28.18
C GLU A 201 21.89 13.49 -29.35
N GLU A 202 21.23 14.60 -29.67
CA GLU A 202 20.41 14.72 -30.87
C GLU A 202 21.28 15.16 -32.06
N THR A 203 21.25 14.38 -33.14
CA THR A 203 21.93 14.73 -34.39
C THR A 203 20.93 15.41 -35.32
N ILE A 204 21.09 16.71 -35.56
CA ILE A 204 20.25 17.46 -36.50
C ILE A 204 21.03 17.64 -37.80
N LEU A 205 20.46 17.17 -38.91
CA LEU A 205 20.98 17.43 -40.26
C LEU A 205 20.52 18.82 -40.71
N GLN A 206 21.45 19.78 -40.77
CA GLN A 206 21.18 21.12 -41.29
C GLN A 206 21.65 21.21 -42.75
N PHE A 207 20.72 21.53 -43.65
CA PHE A 207 21.04 21.78 -45.05
C PHE A 207 21.29 23.27 -45.25
N SER A 208 22.55 23.64 -45.48
CA SER A 208 22.93 25.00 -45.86
C SER A 208 23.69 24.94 -47.18
N SER A 209 23.06 25.49 -48.22
CA SER A 209 23.66 25.79 -49.53
C SER A 209 24.58 24.72 -50.12
N GLY A 210 24.07 23.48 -50.26
CA GLY A 210 24.69 22.43 -51.08
C GLY A 210 25.68 21.49 -50.38
N THR A 211 25.93 21.64 -49.08
CA THR A 211 26.79 20.72 -48.31
C THR A 211 26.11 20.30 -47.00
N LEU A 212 26.10 18.99 -46.71
CA LEU A 212 25.68 18.44 -45.42
C LEU A 212 26.78 18.68 -44.38
N THR A 213 26.55 19.57 -43.43
CA THR A 213 27.48 19.79 -42.31
C THR A 213 26.83 19.38 -40.99
N LEU A 214 27.47 18.43 -40.31
CA LEU A 214 27.07 17.97 -38.97
C LEU A 214 27.55 18.99 -37.94
N THR A 215 26.67 19.87 -37.46
CA THR A 215 27.07 20.85 -36.43
C THR A 215 26.48 20.46 -35.07
N ARG A 216 27.37 20.23 -34.10
CA ARG A 216 27.00 19.90 -32.71
C ARG A 216 26.79 21.20 -31.94
N ARG A 217 25.55 21.65 -31.79
CA ARG A 217 25.23 22.78 -30.90
C ARG A 217 24.98 22.27 -29.47
N PRO A 218 25.45 22.96 -28.42
CA PRO A 218 25.02 22.68 -27.06
C PRO A 218 23.51 22.88 -26.94
N LYS A 219 22.80 21.88 -26.40
CA LYS A 219 21.34 21.91 -26.23
C LYS A 219 20.98 23.05 -25.26
N PRO A 220 20.05 23.97 -25.61
CA PRO A 220 19.49 24.89 -24.62
C PRO A 220 18.92 24.09 -23.46
N GLN A 221 19.11 24.57 -22.22
CA GLN A 221 18.75 23.83 -21.02
C GLN A 221 17.29 23.36 -21.09
N PRO A 222 16.98 22.10 -20.74
CA PRO A 222 15.64 21.55 -20.87
C PRO A 222 14.69 22.34 -19.97
N GLU A 223 13.82 23.14 -20.58
CA GLU A 223 12.68 23.71 -19.88
C GLU A 223 11.79 22.54 -19.41
N PRO A 224 11.43 22.50 -18.13
CA PRO A 224 10.62 21.40 -17.62
C PRO A 224 9.24 21.43 -18.26
N LEU A 225 8.94 20.38 -19.03
CA LEU A 225 7.63 20.15 -19.64
C LEU A 225 6.53 20.13 -18.56
N SER A 226 5.66 21.14 -18.60
CA SER A 226 4.50 21.25 -17.73
C SER A 226 3.29 20.60 -18.39
N TYR A 227 2.76 19.54 -17.76
CA TYR A 227 1.57 18.83 -18.22
C TYR A 227 0.54 18.68 -17.09
N PRO A 228 -0.77 18.56 -17.39
CA PRO A 228 -1.79 18.32 -16.38
C PRO A 228 -1.55 16.95 -15.72
N VAL A 229 -1.31 16.93 -14.40
CA VAL A 229 -1.08 15.68 -13.67
C VAL A 229 -2.41 15.03 -13.32
N LEU A 230 -2.50 13.72 -13.58
CA LEU A 230 -3.62 12.87 -13.18
C LEU A 230 -3.15 11.95 -12.04
N GLU A 231 -3.99 11.78 -11.01
CA GLU A 231 -3.69 10.84 -9.92
C GLU A 231 -4.04 9.43 -10.35
N TRP A 232 -3.20 8.45 -9.98
CA TRP A 232 -3.41 7.06 -10.39
C TRP A 232 -4.74 6.50 -9.86
N GLU A 233 -5.14 6.90 -8.66
CA GLU A 233 -6.39 6.50 -8.00
C GLU A 233 -7.64 7.06 -8.69
N ASP A 234 -7.49 8.11 -9.48
CA ASP A 234 -8.58 8.73 -10.24
C ASP A 234 -8.79 8.08 -11.61
N ILE A 235 -8.04 7.02 -11.94
CA ILE A 235 -8.15 6.27 -13.21
C ILE A 235 -8.77 4.90 -12.94
N THR A 236 -9.86 4.60 -13.63
CA THR A 236 -10.48 3.27 -13.66
C THR A 236 -10.35 2.70 -15.07
N PHE A 237 -9.47 1.71 -15.25
CA PHE A 237 -9.26 1.05 -16.54
C PHE A 237 -10.45 0.15 -16.91
N GLU A 238 -10.86 0.21 -18.18
CA GLU A 238 -11.92 -0.59 -18.79
C GLU A 238 -11.29 -1.50 -19.87
N ASP A 239 -11.76 -1.43 -21.11
CA ASP A 239 -11.36 -2.31 -22.20
C ASP A 239 -10.09 -1.85 -22.93
N LEU A 240 -9.28 -2.80 -23.41
CA LEU A 240 -8.23 -2.52 -24.38
C LEU A 240 -8.88 -2.13 -25.73
N ILE A 241 -8.67 -0.89 -26.18
CA ILE A 241 -9.30 -0.34 -27.40
C ILE A 241 -8.33 -0.19 -28.57
N GLY A 242 -7.04 -0.34 -28.35
CA GLY A 242 -6.06 -0.31 -29.42
C GLY A 242 -4.71 -0.85 -29.00
N GLU A 243 -4.01 -1.48 -29.94
CA GLU A 243 -2.64 -1.93 -29.76
C GLU A 243 -1.86 -1.58 -31.03
N GLY A 244 -0.72 -0.93 -30.86
CA GLY A 244 0.12 -0.49 -31.97
C GLY A 244 1.60 -0.77 -31.73
N ASN A 245 2.43 -0.19 -32.59
CA ASN A 245 3.89 -0.32 -32.51
C ASN A 245 4.44 0.27 -31.20
N PHE A 246 3.88 1.41 -30.77
CA PHE A 246 4.37 2.16 -29.62
C PHE A 246 3.79 1.71 -28.28
N GLY A 247 2.73 0.89 -28.26
CA GLY A 247 2.06 0.61 -26.99
C GLY A 247 0.64 0.09 -27.11
N GLN A 248 -0.06 0.19 -26.00
CA GLN A 248 -1.47 -0.17 -25.83
C GLN A 248 -2.28 1.09 -25.48
N VAL A 249 -3.52 1.11 -25.93
CA VAL A 249 -4.51 2.14 -25.63
C VAL A 249 -5.68 1.46 -24.96
N ILE A 250 -5.95 1.85 -23.72
CA ILE A 250 -7.00 1.28 -22.87
C ILE A 250 -8.06 2.37 -22.66
N ARG A 251 -9.33 2.03 -22.84
CA ARG A 251 -10.44 2.91 -22.44
C ARG A 251 -10.47 2.98 -20.92
N ALA A 252 -10.69 4.16 -20.37
CA ALA A 252 -10.78 4.33 -18.94
C ALA A 252 -11.81 5.40 -18.57
N MET A 253 -12.30 5.29 -17.34
CA MET A 253 -13.01 6.36 -16.67
C MET A 253 -12.03 7.15 -15.81
N ILE A 254 -11.88 8.45 -16.07
CA ILE A 254 -11.05 9.33 -15.24
C ILE A 254 -11.90 10.28 -14.41
N LYS A 255 -11.45 10.62 -13.20
CA LYS A 255 -12.04 11.65 -12.36
C LYS A 255 -11.15 12.89 -12.36
N LYS A 256 -11.64 13.97 -12.97
CA LYS A 256 -10.94 15.26 -13.03
C LYS A 256 -11.88 16.37 -12.58
N ASP A 257 -11.40 17.21 -11.64
CA ASP A 257 -12.18 18.30 -11.06
C ASP A 257 -13.54 17.86 -10.47
N GLY A 258 -13.58 16.62 -9.94
CA GLY A 258 -14.78 16.02 -9.38
C GLY A 258 -15.76 15.44 -10.41
N LEU A 259 -15.50 15.62 -11.71
CA LEU A 259 -16.29 15.08 -12.81
C LEU A 259 -15.68 13.79 -13.35
N LYS A 260 -16.54 12.82 -13.66
CA LYS A 260 -16.13 11.57 -14.32
C LYS A 260 -16.29 11.71 -15.83
N MET A 261 -15.27 11.35 -16.61
CA MET A 261 -15.29 11.47 -18.07
C MET A 261 -14.48 10.35 -18.75
N ASN A 262 -14.95 9.89 -19.91
CA ASN A 262 -14.28 8.83 -20.66
C ASN A 262 -12.95 9.35 -21.20
N ALA A 263 -11.91 8.53 -21.09
CA ALA A 263 -10.58 8.80 -21.61
C ALA A 263 -10.04 7.58 -22.35
N ALA A 264 -9.12 7.83 -23.28
CA ALA A 264 -8.23 6.81 -23.79
C ALA A 264 -6.88 6.98 -23.07
N ILE A 265 -6.40 5.92 -22.43
CA ILE A 265 -5.12 5.87 -21.73
C ILE A 265 -4.11 5.16 -22.63
N LYS A 266 -3.10 5.88 -23.07
CA LYS A 266 -1.98 5.32 -23.83
C LYS A 266 -0.85 4.95 -22.88
N MET A 267 -0.26 3.78 -23.07
CA MET A 267 0.88 3.27 -22.29
C MET A 267 1.77 2.37 -23.14
N LEU A 268 3.03 2.25 -22.76
CA LEU A 268 4.00 1.37 -23.41
C LEU A 268 3.76 -0.11 -23.06
N LYS A 269 4.18 -1.02 -23.94
CA LYS A 269 4.23 -2.47 -23.66
C LYS A 269 5.38 -2.80 -22.69
N GLU A 270 5.31 -3.95 -22.04
CA GLU A 270 6.31 -4.40 -21.06
C GLU A 270 7.75 -4.47 -21.63
N TYR A 271 7.89 -4.70 -22.93
CA TYR A 271 9.18 -4.86 -23.63
C TYR A 271 9.57 -3.65 -24.50
N ALA A 272 9.06 -2.45 -24.17
CA ALA A 272 9.37 -1.23 -24.93
C ALA A 272 10.87 -0.88 -24.87
N SER A 273 11.44 -0.47 -26.00
CA SER A 273 12.83 -0.04 -26.09
C SER A 273 13.03 1.38 -25.54
N GLU A 274 14.27 1.74 -25.18
CA GLU A 274 14.62 3.12 -24.80
C GLU A 274 14.26 4.14 -25.90
N ASN A 275 14.22 3.74 -27.17
CA ASN A 275 13.75 4.61 -28.24
C ASN A 275 12.23 4.83 -28.16
N ASP A 276 11.46 3.78 -27.91
CA ASP A 276 10.01 3.87 -27.74
C ASP A 276 9.64 4.75 -26.53
N HIS A 277 10.43 4.68 -25.46
CA HIS A 277 10.30 5.56 -24.31
C HIS A 277 10.49 7.04 -24.67
N ARG A 278 11.47 7.38 -25.52
CA ARG A 278 11.70 8.75 -25.98
C ARG A 278 10.59 9.23 -26.91
N ASP A 279 10.18 8.39 -27.86
CA ASP A 279 9.13 8.73 -28.83
C ASP A 279 7.79 8.96 -28.10
N PHE A 280 7.47 8.12 -27.13
CA PHE A 280 6.28 8.24 -26.31
C PHE A 280 6.29 9.49 -25.41
N ALA A 281 7.45 9.87 -24.86
CA ALA A 281 7.59 11.12 -24.14
C ALA A 281 7.46 12.34 -25.08
N GLY A 282 7.96 12.24 -26.31
CA GLY A 282 7.80 13.27 -27.34
C GLY A 282 6.33 13.49 -27.74
N GLU A 283 5.52 12.43 -27.76
CA GLU A 283 4.07 12.55 -28.00
C GLU A 283 3.39 13.38 -26.90
N LEU A 284 3.72 13.15 -25.63
CA LEU A 284 3.23 13.97 -24.53
C LEU A 284 3.64 15.44 -24.70
N GLU A 285 4.89 15.70 -25.10
CA GLU A 285 5.39 17.05 -25.35
C GLU A 285 4.61 17.78 -26.45
N VAL A 286 4.34 17.10 -27.55
CA VAL A 286 3.55 17.64 -28.66
C VAL A 286 2.14 17.98 -28.19
N LEU A 287 1.48 17.07 -27.48
CA LEU A 287 0.13 17.28 -26.95
C LEU A 287 0.06 18.46 -25.96
N CYS A 288 1.08 18.64 -25.11
CA CYS A 288 1.18 19.80 -24.22
C CYS A 288 1.31 21.12 -24.98
N LYS A 289 2.11 21.15 -26.06
CA LYS A 289 2.32 22.35 -26.87
C LYS A 289 1.09 22.71 -27.72
N LEU A 290 0.34 21.71 -28.18
CA LEU A 290 -0.91 21.91 -28.93
C LEU A 290 -1.99 22.57 -28.06
N GLY A 291 -2.02 22.24 -26.77
CA GLY A 291 -3.02 22.78 -25.84
C GLY A 291 -4.43 22.30 -26.17
N HIS A 292 -5.43 23.07 -25.73
CA HIS A 292 -6.83 22.75 -26.01
C HIS A 292 -7.25 23.25 -27.39
N HIS A 293 -7.83 22.36 -28.20
CA HIS A 293 -8.31 22.67 -29.54
C HIS A 293 -9.58 21.85 -29.88
N PRO A 294 -10.59 22.46 -30.53
CA PRO A 294 -11.88 21.81 -30.77
C PRO A 294 -11.86 20.68 -31.83
N ASN A 295 -10.87 20.65 -32.72
CA ASN A 295 -10.77 19.67 -33.81
C ASN A 295 -9.57 18.71 -33.66
N ILE A 296 -8.93 18.69 -32.50
CA ILE A 296 -7.80 17.80 -32.20
C ILE A 296 -8.12 17.10 -30.88
N ILE A 297 -7.72 15.83 -30.75
CA ILE A 297 -7.86 15.09 -29.51
C ILE A 297 -7.05 15.77 -28.41
N ASN A 298 -7.71 16.25 -27.37
CA ASN A 298 -7.05 17.00 -26.31
C ASN A 298 -6.39 16.10 -25.27
N LEU A 299 -5.29 16.60 -24.70
CA LEU A 299 -4.67 16.03 -23.51
C LEU A 299 -5.53 16.30 -22.27
N LEU A 300 -5.96 15.24 -21.61
CA LEU A 300 -6.67 15.34 -20.33
C LEU A 300 -5.69 15.40 -19.16
N GLY A 301 -4.60 14.64 -19.25
CA GLY A 301 -3.48 14.67 -18.32
C GLY A 301 -2.53 13.49 -18.51
N ALA A 302 -1.52 13.38 -17.66
CA ALA A 302 -0.64 12.23 -17.62
C ALA A 302 -0.31 11.85 -16.17
N CYS A 303 -0.06 10.57 -15.93
CA CYS A 303 0.34 10.07 -14.63
C CYS A 303 1.54 9.11 -14.74
N LYS A 304 2.33 9.02 -13.68
CA LYS A 304 3.41 8.04 -13.57
C LYS A 304 3.12 7.10 -12.42
N ASN A 305 3.05 5.80 -12.70
CA ASN A 305 2.83 4.78 -11.68
C ASN A 305 3.83 3.63 -11.87
N ARG A 306 4.48 3.21 -10.77
CA ARG A 306 5.50 2.15 -10.76
C ARG A 306 6.60 2.29 -11.83
N GLY A 307 6.97 3.53 -12.16
CA GLY A 307 7.99 3.81 -13.17
C GLY A 307 7.45 4.00 -14.60
N TYR A 308 6.21 3.61 -14.88
CA TYR A 308 5.59 3.70 -16.20
C TYR A 308 4.80 5.00 -16.37
N LEU A 309 4.86 5.57 -17.58
CA LEU A 309 4.12 6.76 -17.97
C LEU A 309 2.80 6.36 -18.64
N TYR A 310 1.73 7.07 -18.28
CA TYR A 310 0.39 6.91 -18.84
C TYR A 310 -0.10 8.26 -19.30
N ILE A 311 -0.58 8.34 -20.54
CA ILE A 311 -1.10 9.58 -21.15
C ILE A 311 -2.60 9.42 -21.31
N ALA A 312 -3.37 10.29 -20.67
CA ALA A 312 -4.82 10.35 -20.78
C ALA A 312 -5.24 11.41 -21.81
N ILE A 313 -5.95 10.97 -22.84
CA ILE A 313 -6.48 11.83 -23.90
C ILE A 313 -8.00 11.65 -24.03
N GLU A 314 -8.65 12.60 -24.70
CA GLU A 314 -10.08 12.51 -25.00
C GLU A 314 -10.42 11.22 -25.74
N TYR A 315 -11.48 10.54 -25.28
CA TYR A 315 -11.97 9.33 -25.92
C TYR A 315 -12.77 9.67 -27.17
N ALA A 316 -12.35 9.13 -28.32
CA ALA A 316 -13.04 9.25 -29.60
C ALA A 316 -13.78 7.95 -29.95
N PRO A 317 -15.11 7.85 -29.74
CA PRO A 317 -15.86 6.59 -29.84
C PRO A 317 -16.02 6.04 -31.26
N TYR A 318 -15.88 6.89 -32.29
CA TYR A 318 -16.20 6.52 -33.67
C TYR A 318 -14.97 6.20 -34.54
N GLY A 319 -13.77 6.21 -33.96
CA GLY A 319 -12.54 5.82 -34.67
C GLY A 319 -12.15 6.76 -35.82
N ASN A 320 -11.36 6.24 -36.77
CA ASN A 320 -10.90 6.97 -37.95
C ASN A 320 -11.96 6.97 -39.08
N LEU A 321 -11.83 7.94 -39.99
CA LEU A 321 -12.43 7.92 -41.33
C LEU A 321 -11.70 6.92 -42.23
#